data_AF-A0A4R4QW22-F1
#
_entry.id   AF-A0A4R4QW22-F1
#
_cell.length_a   1.000
_cell.length_b   1.000
_cell.length_c   1.000
_cell.angle_alpha   90.00
_cell.angle_beta   90.00
_cell.angle_gamma   90.00
#
_symmetry.space_group_name_H-M   'P 1'
#
loop_
_entity.id
_entity.type
_entity.pdbx_description
1 polymer ?
#
loop_
_entity_poly.entity_id
_entity_poly.type
_entity_poly.pdbx_seq_one_letter_code
_entity_poly.pdbx_strand_id
1 'polypeptide(L)'
;MRFGVLGPLAVWTSDGRPVRIPEAKVRALLADLLAQRGRPVSADRLIDDLWGTEPPGNPANTLQTKVSQLRRALERAEPGGRELVAFQPAGYVLCAGDVDAEQFTDLLARARATDDPLAKAGLLADALALWRGPAYTDFPDAEFARSAATGLAEQRLTALEEQAEVRLALGDHSLLADELAPLVAELPLRERLRAAHLRALYRSGRQSEALAGFDEVRRALAEELGLDPGPELVALHQAVLTQDPALAPAVPPVTSAVRPRPHLPAPISALVGRDEQVAAVRGLLASARLVTVTGPGGVGKTRLVLAAAAQSPDDAWLVELAALRAGGVAEVADVVAGVLGVRDEIADRGRPAELADRLADALRGHRMLLVLDNCEHLVEPVAELALLLLRAAPGVRILATSQEPLAIAGESLHQLGPLGPDDAAELFRARAGNTLDADDDKWVTAICARTGGLECSVAFTGHAVVATALPAADVHAHRPDGFGGSLAPDFLRALAGTTGWIGVIDATLARRGVGGTPRLQPLTHADDHPRVQHARQLRTHVRVFGDDRGLVTLAAGLAGRTELSIELHRPQESGHGEGRSLLTDALTLIPDGKPVFAAVSPGNARSLRAFLAAGFAPISAEVILRPDRTRA
;
A
#
# COMPACT_ATOMS: atom_id res chain seq x y z
N MET A 1 -20.72 10.57 29.93
CA MET A 1 -20.84 9.18 29.43
C MET A 1 -20.96 9.14 27.91
N ARG A 2 -20.43 8.08 27.28
CA ARG A 2 -20.50 7.78 25.84
C ARG A 2 -21.21 6.45 25.58
N PHE A 3 -21.99 6.37 24.51
CA PHE A 3 -22.73 5.17 24.11
C PHE A 3 -22.33 4.73 22.70
N GLY A 4 -22.33 3.41 22.48
CA GLY A 4 -21.92 2.84 21.21
C GLY A 4 -22.88 1.78 20.68
N VAL A 5 -23.43 2.02 19.49
CA VAL A 5 -24.35 1.14 18.77
C VAL A 5 -23.85 0.74 17.37
N LEU A 6 -22.74 1.32 16.89
CA LEU A 6 -22.08 0.93 15.63
C LEU A 6 -21.24 -0.35 15.83
N GLY A 7 -21.90 -1.44 16.18
CA GLY A 7 -21.29 -2.71 16.63
C GLY A 7 -22.06 -3.28 17.82
N PRO A 8 -21.41 -4.10 18.67
CA PRO A 8 -21.98 -4.50 19.95
C PRO A 8 -22.28 -3.28 20.83
N LEU A 9 -23.40 -3.33 21.55
CA LEU A 9 -23.82 -2.29 22.48
C LEU A 9 -22.76 -2.14 23.57
N ALA A 10 -22.18 -0.95 23.62
CA ALA A 10 -21.15 -0.58 24.57
C ALA A 10 -21.48 0.76 25.23
N VAL A 11 -21.03 0.91 26.47
CA VAL A 11 -21.21 2.11 27.28
C VAL A 11 -19.88 2.42 27.93
N TRP A 12 -19.47 3.68 27.89
CA TRP A 12 -18.28 4.17 28.54
C TRP A 12 -18.62 5.37 29.41
N THR A 13 -17.89 5.52 30.51
CA THR A 13 -17.84 6.77 31.25
C THR A 13 -17.14 7.86 30.43
N SER A 14 -17.26 9.12 30.84
CA SER A 14 -16.60 10.27 30.22
C SER A 14 -15.08 10.16 30.18
N ASP A 15 -14.48 9.42 31.13
CA ASP A 15 -13.04 9.14 31.16
C ASP A 15 -12.63 7.90 30.31
N GLY A 16 -13.58 7.28 29.62
CA GLY A 16 -13.35 6.15 28.72
C GLY A 16 -13.40 4.76 29.37
N ARG A 17 -13.69 4.63 30.67
CA ARG A 17 -13.83 3.30 31.30
C ARG A 17 -15.13 2.60 30.87
N PRO A 18 -15.09 1.31 30.51
CA PRO A 18 -16.27 0.55 30.09
C PRO A 18 -17.26 0.34 31.25
N VAL A 19 -18.55 0.46 30.95
CA VAL A 19 -19.66 0.30 31.89
C VAL A 19 -20.42 -0.97 31.56
N ARG A 20 -20.50 -1.88 32.53
CA ARG A 20 -21.22 -3.16 32.36
C ARG A 20 -22.71 -2.98 32.65
N ILE A 21 -23.54 -3.28 31.66
CA ILE A 21 -24.99 -3.47 31.81
C ILE A 21 -25.26 -4.98 31.79
N PRO A 22 -25.47 -5.63 32.94
CA PRO A 22 -25.36 -7.09 33.04
C PRO A 22 -26.60 -7.85 32.54
N GLU A 23 -27.79 -7.26 32.63
CA GLU A 23 -29.04 -7.96 32.32
C GLU A 23 -29.49 -7.73 30.87
N ALA A 24 -29.80 -8.82 30.13
CA ALA A 24 -30.15 -8.77 28.71
C ALA A 24 -31.34 -7.84 28.39
N LYS A 25 -32.44 -7.88 29.17
CA LYS A 25 -33.59 -6.98 28.96
C LYS A 25 -33.28 -5.53 29.32
N VAL A 26 -32.35 -5.28 30.24
CA VAL A 26 -31.88 -3.91 30.56
C VAL A 26 -30.98 -3.37 29.43
N ARG A 27 -30.15 -4.23 28.82
CA ARG A 27 -29.39 -3.90 27.61
C ARG A 27 -30.32 -3.60 26.43
N ALA A 28 -31.34 -4.42 26.23
CA ALA A 28 -32.35 -4.22 25.17
C ALA A 28 -33.10 -2.89 25.38
N LEU A 29 -33.51 -2.57 26.61
CA LEU A 29 -34.14 -1.29 26.94
C LEU A 29 -33.24 -0.10 26.58
N LEU A 30 -31.95 -0.18 26.91
CA LEU A 30 -31.00 0.87 26.56
C LEU A 30 -30.85 0.99 25.04
N ALA A 31 -30.75 -0.13 24.33
CA ALA A 31 -30.63 -0.15 22.87
C ALA A 31 -31.86 0.43 22.17
N ASP A 32 -33.07 0.15 22.65
CA ASP A 32 -34.31 0.71 22.12
C ASP A 32 -34.35 2.24 22.27
N LEU A 33 -34.05 2.73 23.48
CA LEU A 33 -33.97 4.19 23.71
C LEU A 33 -32.90 4.86 22.83
N LEU A 34 -31.76 4.21 22.59
CA LEU A 34 -30.72 4.70 21.67
C LEU A 34 -31.18 4.68 20.20
N ALA A 35 -31.97 3.68 19.80
CA ALA A 35 -32.53 3.58 18.45
C ALA A 35 -33.48 4.76 18.12
N GLN A 36 -34.13 5.35 19.14
CA GLN A 36 -35.01 6.50 18.97
C GLN A 36 -34.30 7.87 18.95
N ARG A 37 -32.96 7.92 19.08
CA ARG A 37 -32.14 9.14 18.92
C ARG A 37 -32.68 10.36 19.68
N GLY A 38 -32.88 10.20 20.99
CA GLY A 38 -33.37 11.26 21.88
C GLY A 38 -34.86 11.56 21.78
N ARG A 39 -35.65 10.76 21.04
CA ARG A 39 -37.12 10.85 21.05
C ARG A 39 -37.72 9.99 22.18
N PRO A 40 -38.81 10.43 22.83
CA PRO A 40 -39.46 9.66 23.88
C PRO A 40 -40.20 8.43 23.32
N VAL A 41 -40.22 7.35 24.11
CA VAL A 41 -40.83 6.05 23.80
C VAL A 41 -41.87 5.72 24.87
N SER A 42 -43.10 5.43 24.47
CA SER A 42 -44.17 5.11 25.41
C SER A 42 -43.86 3.83 26.20
N ALA A 43 -44.40 3.73 27.40
CA ALA A 43 -44.22 2.53 28.23
C ALA A 43 -44.77 1.27 27.54
N ASP A 44 -45.93 1.38 26.88
CA ASP A 44 -46.55 0.27 26.16
C ASP A 44 -45.67 -0.21 25.01
N ARG A 45 -45.09 0.71 24.23
CA ARG A 45 -44.15 0.37 23.16
C ARG A 45 -42.90 -0.33 23.69
N LEU A 46 -42.29 0.19 24.76
CA LEU A 46 -41.14 -0.46 25.40
C LEU A 46 -41.50 -1.84 25.94
N ILE A 47 -42.74 -2.06 26.36
CA ILE A 47 -43.21 -3.38 26.79
C ILE A 47 -43.26 -4.32 25.58
N ASP A 48 -43.90 -3.89 24.50
CA ASP A 48 -44.01 -4.68 23.29
C ASP A 48 -42.64 -4.99 22.68
N ASP A 49 -41.76 -3.99 22.59
CA ASP A 49 -40.40 -4.11 22.06
C ASP A 49 -39.51 -5.04 22.91
N LEU A 50 -39.72 -5.07 24.24
CA LEU A 50 -38.96 -5.93 25.14
C LEU A 50 -39.51 -7.35 25.26
N TRP A 51 -40.81 -7.57 25.23
CA TRP A 51 -41.41 -8.87 25.55
C TRP A 51 -42.22 -9.50 24.41
N GLY A 52 -42.53 -8.75 23.35
CA GLY A 52 -43.30 -9.22 22.21
C GLY A 52 -44.62 -9.85 22.64
N THR A 53 -44.88 -11.07 22.16
CA THR A 53 -46.12 -11.79 22.45
C THR A 53 -46.17 -12.45 23.84
N GLU A 54 -45.08 -12.39 24.62
CA GLU A 54 -44.99 -13.04 25.94
C GLU A 54 -44.69 -12.04 27.07
N PRO A 55 -45.62 -11.10 27.37
CA PRO A 55 -45.44 -10.13 28.44
C PRO A 55 -45.50 -10.79 29.83
N PRO A 56 -44.78 -10.26 30.84
CA PRO A 56 -44.84 -10.75 32.21
C PRO A 56 -46.19 -10.42 32.86
N GLY A 57 -46.56 -11.08 33.96
CA GLY A 57 -47.88 -10.89 34.60
C GLY A 57 -48.20 -9.45 35.05
N ASN A 58 -47.19 -8.58 35.25
CA ASN A 58 -47.38 -7.14 35.42
C ASN A 58 -46.31 -6.37 34.59
N PRO A 59 -46.60 -6.07 33.30
CA PRO A 59 -45.64 -5.49 32.37
C PRO A 59 -45.15 -4.11 32.79
N ALA A 60 -46.06 -3.24 33.23
CA ALA A 60 -45.73 -1.88 33.65
C ALA A 60 -44.76 -1.87 34.85
N ASN A 61 -45.04 -2.66 35.89
CA ASN A 61 -44.15 -2.74 37.06
C ASN A 61 -42.80 -3.39 36.70
N THR A 62 -42.81 -4.37 35.80
CA THR A 62 -41.58 -5.02 35.33
C THR A 62 -40.71 -4.03 34.54
N LEU A 63 -41.30 -3.23 33.64
CA LEU A 63 -40.60 -2.16 32.92
C LEU A 63 -39.99 -1.13 33.89
N GLN A 64 -40.75 -0.66 34.89
CA GLN A 64 -40.24 0.26 35.92
C GLN A 64 -39.02 -0.32 36.65
N THR A 65 -39.04 -1.62 36.93
CA THR A 65 -37.90 -2.34 37.51
C THR A 65 -36.68 -2.31 36.58
N LYS A 66 -36.86 -2.56 35.28
CA LYS A 66 -35.77 -2.50 34.28
C LYS A 66 -35.20 -1.10 34.11
N VAL A 67 -36.06 -0.08 34.08
CA VAL A 67 -35.65 1.33 34.07
C VAL A 67 -34.86 1.69 35.33
N SER A 68 -35.32 1.26 36.51
CA SER A 68 -34.60 1.50 37.76
C SER A 68 -33.25 0.79 37.79
N GLN A 69 -33.13 -0.40 37.21
CA GLN A 69 -31.86 -1.12 37.09
C GLN A 69 -30.89 -0.41 36.14
N LEU A 70 -31.39 0.05 34.98
CA LEU A 70 -30.59 0.84 34.03
C LEU A 70 -30.05 2.11 34.70
N ARG A 71 -30.93 2.91 35.31
CA ARG A 71 -30.56 4.13 36.04
C ARG A 71 -29.50 3.88 37.12
N ARG A 72 -29.64 2.80 37.90
CA ARG A 72 -28.65 2.42 38.93
C ARG A 72 -27.32 1.98 38.34
N ALA A 73 -27.33 1.30 37.19
CA ALA A 73 -26.11 0.88 36.51
C ALA A 73 -25.32 2.11 36.00
N LEU A 74 -26.02 3.06 35.40
CA LEU A 74 -25.43 4.32 34.94
C LEU A 74 -24.93 5.18 36.12
N GLU A 75 -25.74 5.41 37.15
CA GLU A 75 -25.33 6.22 38.31
C GLU A 75 -24.11 5.66 39.04
N ARG A 76 -24.00 4.33 39.14
CA ARG A 76 -22.84 3.69 39.77
C ARG A 76 -21.55 3.94 38.98
N ALA A 77 -21.66 4.08 37.66
CA ALA A 77 -20.51 4.27 36.79
C ALA A 77 -20.05 5.74 36.75
N GLU A 78 -20.97 6.69 36.72
CA GLU A 78 -20.68 8.13 36.71
C GLU A 78 -21.80 8.89 37.45
N PRO A 79 -21.46 9.81 38.38
CA PRO A 79 -22.45 10.66 39.03
C PRO A 79 -23.32 11.41 38.01
N GLY A 80 -24.64 11.41 38.21
CA GLY A 80 -25.58 12.02 37.25
C GLY A 80 -25.99 11.08 36.11
N GLY A 81 -25.41 9.89 35.99
CA GLY A 81 -25.77 8.88 34.99
C GLY A 81 -27.25 8.44 35.07
N ARG A 82 -27.88 8.54 36.24
CA ARG A 82 -29.32 8.28 36.40
C ARG A 82 -30.19 9.25 35.62
N GLU A 83 -29.78 10.51 35.49
CA GLU A 83 -30.58 11.59 34.88
C GLU A 83 -30.65 11.45 33.36
N LEU A 84 -29.73 10.70 32.75
CA LEU A 84 -29.72 10.41 31.32
C LEU A 84 -30.99 9.67 30.87
N VAL A 85 -31.61 8.86 31.73
CA VAL A 85 -32.89 8.20 31.41
C VAL A 85 -34.00 9.00 32.08
N ALA A 86 -34.65 9.89 31.32
CA ALA A 86 -35.73 10.73 31.81
C ALA A 86 -37.10 10.13 31.50
N PHE A 87 -38.10 10.49 32.31
CA PHE A 87 -39.50 10.22 32.01
C PHE A 87 -40.19 11.56 31.70
N GLN A 88 -40.81 11.63 30.54
CA GLN A 88 -41.53 12.78 30.01
C GLN A 88 -42.99 12.40 29.73
N PRO A 89 -43.91 13.35 29.44
CA PRO A 89 -45.31 13.04 29.19
C PRO A 89 -45.55 11.97 28.10
N ALA A 90 -44.66 11.89 27.10
CA ALA A 90 -44.73 10.92 26.00
C ALA A 90 -44.03 9.57 26.31
N GLY A 91 -43.41 9.41 27.49
CA GLY A 91 -42.75 8.19 27.91
C GLY A 91 -41.28 8.38 28.30
N TYR A 92 -40.46 7.35 28.10
CA TYR A 92 -39.05 7.36 28.46
C TYR A 92 -38.17 7.86 27.33
N VAL A 93 -37.14 8.63 27.67
CA VAL A 93 -36.15 9.13 26.72
C VAL A 93 -34.76 8.97 27.28
N LEU A 94 -33.79 8.67 26.42
CA LEU A 94 -32.38 8.76 26.76
C LEU A 94 -31.83 10.11 26.27
N CYS A 95 -31.47 10.98 27.20
CA CYS A 95 -30.81 12.26 26.96
C CYS A 95 -29.29 12.07 26.93
N ALA A 96 -28.79 11.28 25.98
CA ALA A 96 -27.36 11.11 25.75
C ALA A 96 -26.83 12.21 24.82
N GLY A 97 -25.70 12.83 25.17
CA GLY A 97 -25.03 13.83 24.32
C GLY A 97 -23.83 13.27 23.54
N ASP A 98 -23.54 11.98 23.69
CA ASP A 98 -22.35 11.35 23.12
C ASP A 98 -22.68 9.91 22.69
N VAL A 99 -23.16 9.75 21.46
CA VAL A 99 -23.53 8.47 20.83
C VAL A 99 -22.76 8.32 19.51
N ASP A 100 -22.08 7.17 19.30
CA ASP A 100 -21.27 6.94 18.10
C ASP A 100 -22.04 7.08 16.77
N ALA A 101 -23.32 6.69 16.74
CA ALA A 101 -24.20 6.86 15.58
C ALA A 101 -24.51 8.34 15.25
N GLU A 102 -24.60 9.19 16.26
CA GLU A 102 -24.80 10.64 16.09
C GLU A 102 -23.49 11.30 15.64
N GLN A 103 -22.37 10.96 16.29
CA GLN A 103 -21.04 11.41 15.86
C GLN A 103 -20.74 11.02 14.40
N PHE A 104 -21.09 9.80 14.01
CA PHE A 104 -20.95 9.33 12.64
C PHE A 104 -21.75 10.22 11.67
N THR A 105 -23.02 10.49 12.01
CA THR A 105 -23.88 11.36 11.19
C THR A 105 -23.32 12.78 11.07
N ASP A 106 -22.80 13.34 12.17
CA ASP A 106 -22.21 14.67 12.21
C ASP A 106 -20.91 14.77 11.40
N LEU A 107 -20.05 13.75 11.48
CA LEU A 107 -18.82 13.67 10.68
C LEU A 107 -19.14 13.60 9.19
N LEU A 108 -20.17 12.83 8.78
CA LEU A 108 -20.62 12.81 7.39
C LEU A 108 -21.16 14.17 6.94
N ALA A 109 -21.93 14.86 7.79
CA ALA A 109 -22.44 16.20 7.48
C ALA A 109 -21.29 17.21 7.29
N ARG A 110 -20.27 17.17 8.17
CA ARG A 110 -19.06 18.00 8.06
C ARG A 110 -18.24 17.67 6.82
N ALA A 111 -18.10 16.39 6.48
CA ALA A 111 -17.40 15.95 5.27
C ALA A 111 -18.08 16.49 4.00
N ARG A 112 -19.41 16.50 3.97
CA ARG A 112 -20.20 17.04 2.84
C ARG A 112 -20.15 18.55 2.74
N ALA A 113 -19.98 19.26 3.87
CA ALA A 113 -19.84 20.71 3.90
C ALA A 113 -18.41 21.20 3.61
N THR A 114 -17.45 20.28 3.48
CA THR A 114 -16.04 20.61 3.25
C THR A 114 -15.68 20.48 1.78
N ASP A 115 -15.12 21.54 1.20
CA ASP A 115 -14.65 21.57 -0.19
C ASP A 115 -13.21 21.06 -0.36
N ASP A 116 -12.42 21.01 0.73
CA ASP A 116 -11.05 20.47 0.72
C ASP A 116 -11.07 18.93 0.67
N PRO A 117 -10.56 18.30 -0.41
CA PRO A 117 -10.56 16.84 -0.55
C PRO A 117 -9.77 16.11 0.54
N LEU A 118 -8.68 16.69 1.06
CA LEU A 118 -7.88 16.05 2.12
C LEU A 118 -8.64 16.05 3.45
N ALA A 119 -9.19 17.19 3.85
CA ALA A 119 -10.03 17.29 5.03
C ALA A 119 -11.29 16.41 4.92
N LYS A 120 -11.91 16.35 3.75
CA LYS A 120 -13.06 15.46 3.48
C LYS A 120 -12.70 13.99 3.63
N ALA A 121 -11.55 13.55 3.08
CA ALA A 121 -11.07 12.18 3.23
C ALA A 121 -10.82 11.81 4.71
N GLY A 122 -10.22 12.73 5.48
CA GLY A 122 -9.99 12.56 6.91
C GLY A 122 -11.30 12.41 7.71
N LEU A 123 -12.27 13.29 7.48
CA LEU A 123 -13.58 13.23 8.15
C LEU A 123 -14.35 11.93 7.84
N LEU A 124 -14.29 11.45 6.60
CA LEU A 124 -14.89 10.17 6.20
C LEU A 124 -14.17 8.99 6.86
N ALA A 125 -12.84 9.04 6.95
CA ALA A 125 -12.05 8.02 7.63
C ALA A 125 -12.38 7.95 9.14
N ASP A 126 -12.45 9.10 9.81
CA ASP A 126 -12.83 9.20 11.22
C ASP A 126 -14.26 8.66 11.44
N ALA A 127 -15.20 8.97 10.55
CA ALA A 127 -16.57 8.47 10.62
C ALA A 127 -16.61 6.94 10.51
N LEU A 128 -15.89 6.37 9.54
CA LEU A 128 -15.84 4.93 9.32
C LEU A 128 -15.11 4.19 10.46
N ALA A 129 -14.13 4.82 11.10
CA ALA A 129 -13.40 4.26 12.24
C ALA A 129 -14.27 4.08 13.51
N LEU A 130 -15.43 4.74 13.59
CA LEU A 130 -16.38 4.53 14.70
C LEU A 130 -17.05 3.15 14.67
N TRP A 131 -17.04 2.47 13.52
CA TRP A 131 -17.68 1.19 13.33
C TRP A 131 -16.84 0.04 13.90
N ARG A 132 -17.42 -0.67 14.88
CA ARG A 132 -16.84 -1.84 15.56
C ARG A 132 -17.46 -3.17 15.09
N GLY A 133 -18.42 -3.10 14.17
CA GLY A 133 -19.18 -4.23 13.63
C GLY A 133 -20.53 -3.77 13.07
N PRO A 134 -21.43 -4.69 12.66
CA PRO A 134 -22.80 -4.35 12.27
C PRO A 134 -23.52 -3.54 13.36
N ALA A 135 -24.30 -2.52 12.97
CA ALA A 135 -25.04 -1.72 13.93
C ALA A 135 -26.01 -2.60 14.74
N TYR A 136 -26.08 -2.42 16.05
CA TYR A 136 -26.91 -3.21 16.96
C TYR A 136 -26.66 -4.73 16.88
N THR A 137 -25.40 -5.17 16.72
CA THR A 137 -25.03 -6.60 16.56
C THR A 137 -25.61 -7.52 17.65
N ASP A 138 -25.75 -7.02 18.89
CA ASP A 138 -26.33 -7.79 20.01
C ASP A 138 -27.83 -8.08 19.88
N PHE A 139 -28.53 -7.43 18.94
CA PHE A 139 -29.98 -7.44 18.82
C PHE A 139 -30.47 -7.69 17.37
N PRO A 140 -30.04 -8.79 16.72
CA PRO A 140 -30.35 -9.04 15.30
C PRO A 140 -31.85 -9.22 15.03
N ASP A 141 -32.58 -9.81 15.99
CA ASP A 141 -34.01 -10.12 15.84
C ASP A 141 -34.94 -9.02 16.41
N ALA A 142 -34.36 -7.95 16.98
CA ALA A 142 -35.13 -6.89 17.62
C ALA A 142 -35.74 -5.93 16.59
N GLU A 143 -37.07 -5.91 16.49
CA GLU A 143 -37.78 -5.03 15.55
C GLU A 143 -37.49 -3.55 15.79
N PHE A 144 -37.38 -3.12 17.06
CA PHE A 144 -37.07 -1.73 17.42
C PHE A 144 -35.74 -1.23 16.83
N ALA A 145 -34.76 -2.12 16.64
CA ALA A 145 -33.42 -1.76 16.16
C ALA A 145 -33.31 -1.87 14.62
N ARG A 146 -34.17 -2.67 13.98
CA ARG A 146 -34.04 -3.05 12.56
C ARG A 146 -33.96 -1.83 11.63
N SER A 147 -34.89 -0.88 11.76
CA SER A 147 -34.90 0.31 10.91
C SER A 147 -33.66 1.18 11.11
N ALA A 148 -33.22 1.38 12.36
CA ALA A 148 -32.03 2.14 12.68
C ALA A 148 -30.75 1.44 12.16
N ALA A 149 -30.66 0.12 12.32
CA ALA A 149 -29.54 -0.68 11.85
C ALA A 149 -29.43 -0.65 10.32
N THR A 150 -30.54 -0.85 9.59
CA THR A 150 -30.58 -0.75 8.13
C THR A 150 -30.19 0.65 7.66
N GLY A 151 -30.76 1.71 8.24
CA GLY A 151 -30.43 3.08 7.86
C GLY A 151 -28.96 3.43 8.10
N LEU A 152 -28.38 2.98 9.22
CA LEU A 152 -26.96 3.17 9.51
C LEU A 152 -26.06 2.35 8.57
N ALA A 153 -26.42 1.11 8.26
CA ALA A 153 -25.67 0.26 7.33
C ALA A 153 -25.63 0.89 5.93
N GLU A 154 -26.76 1.40 5.44
CA GLU A 154 -26.84 2.13 4.18
C GLU A 154 -25.96 3.39 4.19
N GLN A 155 -26.01 4.18 5.26
CA GLN A 155 -25.13 5.36 5.40
C GLN A 155 -23.65 5.00 5.43
N ARG A 156 -23.27 3.86 6.02
CA ARG A 156 -21.89 3.35 6.00
C ARG A 156 -21.44 3.03 4.58
N LEU A 157 -22.29 2.37 3.80
CA LEU A 157 -21.98 2.04 2.41
C LEU A 157 -21.82 3.30 1.57
N THR A 158 -22.72 4.27 1.70
CA THR A 158 -22.57 5.58 1.05
C THR A 158 -21.29 6.29 1.48
N ALA A 159 -20.91 6.23 2.76
CA ALA A 159 -19.67 6.84 3.24
C ALA A 159 -18.41 6.15 2.66
N LEU A 160 -18.42 4.83 2.49
CA LEU A 160 -17.35 4.09 1.82
C LEU A 160 -17.25 4.47 0.34
N GLU A 161 -18.38 4.60 -0.36
CA GLU A 161 -18.44 5.07 -1.74
C GLU A 161 -17.88 6.50 -1.86
N GLU A 162 -18.33 7.43 -1.02
CA GLU A 162 -17.84 8.82 -0.97
C GLU A 162 -16.33 8.88 -0.67
N GLN A 163 -15.84 8.04 0.27
CA GLN A 163 -14.42 8.00 0.62
C GLN A 163 -13.57 7.49 -0.53
N ALA A 164 -14.04 6.45 -1.24
CA ALA A 164 -13.36 5.91 -2.40
C ALA A 164 -13.26 6.94 -3.53
N GLU A 165 -14.33 7.67 -3.82
CA GLU A 165 -14.33 8.74 -4.82
C GLU A 165 -13.34 9.86 -4.47
N VAL A 166 -13.30 10.30 -3.21
CA VAL A 166 -12.36 11.34 -2.76
C VAL A 166 -10.91 10.85 -2.82
N ARG A 167 -10.63 9.61 -2.39
CA ARG A 167 -9.28 9.02 -2.47
C ARG A 167 -8.80 8.85 -3.91
N LEU A 168 -9.70 8.48 -4.82
CA LEU A 168 -9.41 8.44 -6.26
C LEU A 168 -9.04 9.83 -6.81
N ALA A 169 -9.71 10.89 -6.35
CA ALA A 169 -9.39 12.26 -6.74
C ALA A 169 -8.04 12.74 -6.16
N LEU A 170 -7.66 12.23 -5.00
CA LEU A 170 -6.36 12.50 -4.35
C LEU A 170 -5.20 11.66 -4.94
N GLY A 171 -5.45 10.77 -5.89
CA GLY A 171 -4.43 9.92 -6.51
C GLY A 171 -4.08 8.65 -5.72
N ASP A 172 -4.82 8.33 -4.65
CA ASP A 172 -4.63 7.10 -3.88
C ASP A 172 -5.42 5.93 -4.49
N HIS A 173 -4.99 5.48 -5.67
CA HIS A 173 -5.72 4.46 -6.46
C HIS A 173 -5.16 3.04 -6.29
N SER A 174 -3.88 2.87 -5.96
CA SER A 174 -3.22 1.56 -5.90
C SER A 174 -3.63 0.75 -4.66
N LEU A 175 -3.55 1.36 -3.48
CA LEU A 175 -4.01 0.75 -2.23
C LEU A 175 -5.53 0.62 -2.20
N LEU A 176 -6.23 1.65 -2.69
CA LEU A 176 -7.70 1.66 -2.74
C LEU A 176 -8.28 0.52 -3.59
N ALA A 177 -7.65 0.15 -4.72
CA ALA A 177 -8.12 -0.97 -5.52
C ALA A 177 -8.18 -2.27 -4.70
N ASP A 178 -7.13 -2.57 -3.93
CA ASP A 178 -7.06 -3.77 -3.11
C ASP A 178 -7.98 -3.69 -1.88
N GLU A 179 -8.18 -2.51 -1.30
CA GLU A 179 -9.11 -2.29 -0.19
C GLU A 179 -10.58 -2.43 -0.60
N LEU A 180 -10.93 -2.02 -1.82
CA LEU A 180 -12.30 -2.12 -2.33
C LEU A 180 -12.67 -3.54 -2.72
N ALA A 181 -11.73 -4.35 -3.22
CA ALA A 181 -11.96 -5.71 -3.70
C ALA A 181 -12.85 -6.59 -2.77
N PRO A 182 -12.61 -6.71 -1.45
CA PRO A 182 -13.48 -7.50 -0.58
C PRO A 182 -14.90 -6.95 -0.44
N LEU A 183 -15.06 -5.61 -0.32
CA LEU A 183 -16.38 -4.98 -0.24
C LEU A 183 -17.17 -5.18 -1.53
N VAL A 184 -16.45 -5.12 -2.64
CA VAL A 184 -16.96 -5.37 -3.96
C VAL A 184 -17.45 -6.82 -4.04
N ALA A 185 -16.65 -7.81 -3.63
CA ALA A 185 -17.07 -9.21 -3.62
C ALA A 185 -18.31 -9.47 -2.76
N GLU A 186 -18.43 -8.80 -1.60
CA GLU A 186 -19.60 -8.90 -0.71
C GLU A 186 -20.85 -8.22 -1.27
N LEU A 187 -20.68 -7.12 -2.02
CA LEU A 187 -21.78 -6.29 -2.55
C LEU A 187 -21.67 -6.16 -4.08
N PRO A 188 -21.89 -7.26 -4.83
CA PRO A 188 -21.67 -7.28 -6.28
C PRO A 188 -22.57 -6.30 -7.05
N LEU A 189 -23.79 -6.08 -6.57
CA LEU A 189 -24.79 -5.24 -7.24
C LEU A 189 -24.68 -3.74 -6.93
N ARG A 190 -23.72 -3.31 -6.11
CA ARG A 190 -23.49 -1.87 -5.80
C ARG A 190 -22.65 -1.23 -6.89
N GLU A 191 -23.33 -0.68 -7.90
CA GLU A 191 -22.70 -0.13 -9.10
C GLU A 191 -21.71 1.02 -8.82
N ARG A 192 -22.00 1.92 -7.86
CA ARG A 192 -21.09 3.02 -7.50
C ARG A 192 -19.78 2.52 -6.91
N LEU A 193 -19.87 1.57 -5.97
CA LEU A 193 -18.70 0.91 -5.40
C LEU A 193 -17.89 0.17 -6.48
N ARG A 194 -18.58 -0.48 -7.42
CA ARG A 194 -17.95 -1.08 -8.60
C ARG A 194 -17.23 -0.05 -9.46
N ALA A 195 -17.88 1.06 -9.80
CA ALA A 195 -17.27 2.10 -10.60
C ALA A 195 -15.99 2.65 -9.96
N ALA A 196 -15.99 2.87 -8.64
CA ALA A 196 -14.80 3.29 -7.90
C ALA A 196 -13.67 2.24 -7.97
N HIS A 197 -13.99 0.95 -7.79
CA HIS A 197 -13.02 -0.14 -7.89
C HIS A 197 -12.44 -0.28 -9.30
N LEU A 198 -13.28 -0.22 -10.34
CA LEU A 198 -12.82 -0.28 -11.74
C LEU A 198 -11.91 0.91 -12.09
N ARG A 199 -12.25 2.13 -11.64
CA ARG A 199 -11.39 3.32 -11.78
C ARG A 199 -10.06 3.13 -11.05
N ALA A 200 -10.07 2.60 -9.83
CA ALA A 200 -8.87 2.35 -9.04
C ALA A 200 -7.93 1.33 -9.73
N LEU A 201 -8.49 0.23 -10.24
CA LEU A 201 -7.75 -0.79 -11.00
C LEU A 201 -7.14 -0.19 -12.26
N TYR A 202 -7.94 0.52 -13.06
CA TYR A 202 -7.47 1.15 -14.29
C TYR A 202 -6.33 2.14 -14.04
N ARG A 203 -6.50 3.09 -13.10
CA ARG A 203 -5.48 4.10 -12.74
C ARG A 203 -4.21 3.47 -12.16
N SER A 204 -4.30 2.26 -11.62
CA SER A 204 -3.16 1.48 -11.12
C SER A 204 -2.47 0.64 -12.21
N GLY A 205 -2.82 0.84 -13.48
CA GLY A 205 -2.26 0.08 -14.61
C GLY A 205 -2.83 -1.33 -14.77
N ARG A 206 -3.88 -1.70 -14.01
CA ARG A 206 -4.52 -3.02 -14.01
C ARG A 206 -5.74 -3.04 -14.94
N GLN A 207 -5.56 -2.58 -16.18
CA GLN A 207 -6.65 -2.43 -17.17
C GLN A 207 -7.42 -3.75 -17.41
N SER A 208 -6.72 -4.87 -17.54
CA SER A 208 -7.36 -6.17 -17.78
C SER A 208 -8.28 -6.59 -16.64
N GLU A 209 -7.91 -6.28 -15.39
CA GLU A 209 -8.74 -6.55 -14.21
C GLU A 209 -9.95 -5.61 -14.15
N ALA A 210 -9.79 -4.34 -14.56
CA ALA A 210 -10.91 -3.41 -14.67
C ALA A 210 -11.95 -3.85 -15.72
N LEU A 211 -11.50 -4.38 -16.87
CA LEU A 211 -12.39 -4.93 -17.89
C LEU A 211 -13.10 -6.20 -17.41
N ALA A 212 -12.36 -7.12 -16.77
CA ALA A 212 -12.94 -8.33 -16.19
C ALA A 212 -13.99 -8.00 -15.12
N GLY A 213 -13.71 -7.01 -14.26
CA GLY A 213 -14.64 -6.58 -13.22
C GLY A 213 -15.94 -5.96 -13.77
N PHE A 214 -15.92 -5.33 -14.95
CA PHE A 214 -17.14 -4.88 -15.62
C PHE A 214 -18.00 -6.07 -16.08
N ASP A 215 -17.38 -7.10 -16.66
CA ASP A 215 -18.10 -8.31 -17.07
C ASP A 215 -18.69 -9.07 -15.89
N GLU A 216 -18.02 -9.06 -14.74
CA GLU A 216 -18.53 -9.64 -13.50
C GLU A 216 -19.80 -8.93 -13.01
N VAL A 217 -19.80 -7.60 -12.91
CA VAL A 217 -21.00 -6.85 -12.47
C VAL A 217 -22.14 -6.95 -13.48
N ARG A 218 -21.84 -6.94 -14.78
CA ARG A 218 -22.84 -7.16 -15.84
C ARG A 218 -23.53 -8.51 -15.70
N ARG A 219 -22.76 -9.57 -15.43
CA ARG A 219 -23.31 -10.91 -15.22
C ARG A 219 -24.16 -10.97 -13.96
N ALA A 220 -23.66 -10.42 -12.84
CA ALA A 220 -24.39 -10.41 -11.58
C ALA A 220 -25.72 -9.65 -11.67
N LEU A 221 -25.75 -8.47 -12.31
CA LEU A 221 -26.98 -7.70 -12.52
C LEU A 221 -27.99 -8.44 -13.41
N ALA A 222 -27.51 -9.10 -14.46
CA ALA A 222 -28.37 -9.88 -15.36
C ALA A 222 -28.95 -11.12 -14.66
N GLU A 223 -28.14 -11.83 -13.87
CA GLU A 223 -28.54 -13.06 -13.18
C GLU A 223 -29.45 -12.79 -11.96
N GLU A 224 -29.13 -11.80 -11.13
CA GLU A 224 -29.87 -11.53 -9.89
C GLU A 224 -31.07 -10.61 -10.07
N LEU A 225 -30.97 -9.61 -10.97
CA LEU A 225 -32.00 -8.58 -11.15
C LEU A 225 -32.62 -8.55 -12.56
N GLY A 226 -32.04 -9.24 -13.54
CA GLY A 226 -32.47 -9.16 -14.94
C GLY A 226 -32.22 -7.77 -15.56
N LEU A 227 -31.24 -7.03 -15.05
CA LEU A 227 -30.91 -5.67 -15.46
C LEU A 227 -29.56 -5.61 -16.18
N ASP A 228 -29.41 -4.63 -17.06
CA ASP A 228 -28.12 -4.24 -17.64
C ASP A 228 -27.40 -3.23 -16.72
N PRO A 229 -26.06 -3.11 -16.82
CA PRO A 229 -25.30 -2.08 -16.11
C PRO A 229 -25.80 -0.67 -16.42
N GLY A 230 -25.82 0.18 -15.40
CA GLY A 230 -26.19 1.58 -15.51
C GLY A 230 -25.23 2.40 -16.38
N PRO A 231 -25.68 3.59 -16.83
CA PRO A 231 -24.95 4.40 -17.81
C PRO A 231 -23.56 4.84 -17.34
N GLU A 232 -23.35 5.06 -16.04
CA GLU A 232 -22.03 5.44 -15.50
C GLU A 232 -21.01 4.31 -15.66
N LEU A 233 -21.40 3.06 -15.34
CA LEU A 233 -20.53 1.89 -15.52
C LEU A 233 -20.25 1.60 -16.99
N VAL A 234 -21.27 1.72 -17.86
CA VAL A 234 -21.10 1.56 -19.31
C VAL A 234 -20.15 2.61 -19.87
N ALA A 235 -20.30 3.88 -19.47
CA ALA A 235 -19.41 4.96 -19.90
C ALA A 235 -17.97 4.74 -19.41
N LEU A 236 -17.80 4.30 -18.16
CA LEU A 236 -16.49 3.94 -17.62
C LEU A 236 -15.84 2.79 -18.41
N HIS A 237 -16.58 1.73 -18.71
CA HIS A 237 -16.09 0.62 -19.51
C HIS A 237 -15.64 1.07 -20.91
N GLN A 238 -16.44 1.89 -21.58
CA GLN A 238 -16.07 2.48 -22.88
C GLN A 238 -14.78 3.31 -22.77
N ALA A 239 -14.68 4.17 -21.77
CA ALA A 239 -13.51 5.00 -21.53
C ALA A 239 -12.25 4.14 -21.23
N VAL A 240 -12.40 3.02 -20.52
CA VAL A 240 -11.30 2.07 -20.27
C VAL A 240 -10.86 1.37 -21.56
N LEU A 241 -11.78 1.02 -22.45
CA LEU A 241 -11.48 0.41 -23.75
C LEU A 241 -10.74 1.37 -24.69
N THR A 242 -11.15 2.64 -24.73
CA THR A 242 -10.56 3.67 -25.58
C THR A 242 -9.33 4.34 -24.97
N GLN A 243 -8.99 3.98 -23.73
CA GLN A 243 -7.93 4.63 -22.94
C GLN A 243 -8.13 6.15 -22.87
N ASP A 244 -9.36 6.56 -22.57
CA ASP A 244 -9.76 7.97 -22.55
C ASP A 244 -8.89 8.77 -21.55
N PRO A 245 -8.26 9.88 -21.99
CA PRO A 245 -7.52 10.78 -21.11
C PRO A 245 -8.34 11.28 -19.91
N ALA A 246 -9.67 11.34 -20.00
CA ALA A 246 -10.56 11.70 -18.89
C ALA A 246 -10.50 10.71 -17.70
N LEU A 247 -10.00 9.49 -17.91
CA LEU A 247 -9.76 8.52 -16.84
C LEU A 247 -8.42 8.69 -16.13
N ALA A 248 -7.50 9.48 -16.69
CA ALA A 248 -6.32 9.91 -15.96
C ALA A 248 -6.76 10.58 -14.64
N PRO A 249 -5.95 10.50 -13.56
CA PRO A 249 -6.26 11.22 -12.34
C PRO A 249 -6.56 12.68 -12.69
N ALA A 250 -7.79 13.11 -12.38
CA ALA A 250 -8.15 14.51 -12.48
C ALA A 250 -7.23 15.24 -11.52
N VAL A 251 -6.21 15.92 -12.04
CA VAL A 251 -5.49 16.93 -11.28
C VAL A 251 -6.59 17.89 -10.80
N PRO A 252 -6.84 18.01 -9.49
CA PRO A 252 -7.97 18.78 -9.02
C PRO A 252 -7.86 20.21 -9.57
N PRO A 253 -8.96 20.79 -10.10
CA PRO A 253 -8.94 22.20 -10.45
C PRO A 253 -8.69 22.96 -9.17
N VAL A 254 -7.47 23.48 -9.00
CA VAL A 254 -7.10 24.35 -7.89
C VAL A 254 -7.92 25.63 -8.04
N THR A 255 -9.14 25.65 -7.52
CA THR A 255 -9.97 26.86 -7.37
C THR A 255 -9.71 27.44 -5.99
N SER A 256 -8.46 27.78 -5.75
CA SER A 256 -8.11 28.95 -4.97
C SER A 256 -6.73 29.36 -5.47
N ALA A 257 -6.49 30.66 -5.57
CA ALA A 257 -5.23 31.25 -5.98
C ALA A 257 -4.12 31.02 -4.92
N VAL A 258 -3.85 29.76 -4.58
CA VAL A 258 -2.65 29.34 -3.89
C VAL A 258 -1.63 29.14 -5.01
N ARG A 259 -0.70 30.11 -5.14
CA ARG A 259 0.52 29.88 -5.91
C ARG A 259 1.07 28.51 -5.53
N PRO A 260 1.39 27.64 -6.48
CA PRO A 260 1.92 26.34 -6.14
C PRO A 260 3.18 26.57 -5.29
N ARG A 261 3.30 25.84 -4.19
CA ARG A 261 4.44 25.95 -3.27
C ARG A 261 5.53 24.98 -3.73
N PRO A 262 6.81 25.27 -3.48
CA PRO A 262 7.90 24.35 -3.79
C PRO A 262 7.64 23.03 -3.07
N HIS A 263 7.59 21.92 -3.83
CA HIS A 263 7.12 20.64 -3.33
C HIS A 263 8.21 19.57 -3.54
N LEU A 264 9.00 19.34 -2.50
CA LEU A 264 9.83 18.15 -2.37
C LEU A 264 9.15 17.20 -1.37
N PRO A 265 9.03 15.91 -1.67
CA PRO A 265 8.44 14.94 -0.75
C PRO A 265 9.28 14.83 0.54
N ALA A 266 8.61 14.72 1.69
CA ALA A 266 9.28 14.51 2.96
C ALA A 266 9.92 13.10 2.98
N PRO A 267 11.21 12.96 3.31
CA PRO A 267 11.86 11.66 3.37
C PRO A 267 11.30 10.82 4.52
N ILE A 268 10.83 9.61 4.21
CA ILE A 268 10.26 8.65 5.19
C ILE A 268 11.35 7.99 6.06
N SER A 269 12.61 8.08 5.63
CA SER A 269 13.78 7.56 6.37
C SER A 269 14.98 8.43 6.08
N ALA A 270 15.93 8.46 7.02
CA ALA A 270 17.17 9.21 6.86
C ALA A 270 17.93 8.78 5.59
N LEU A 271 18.63 9.74 4.99
CA LEU A 271 19.61 9.45 3.95
C LEU A 271 20.89 8.98 4.64
N VAL A 272 21.40 7.81 4.26
CA VAL A 272 22.60 7.22 4.85
C VAL A 272 23.78 7.49 3.93
N GLY A 273 24.88 8.04 4.48
CA GLY A 273 26.20 8.01 3.84
C GLY A 273 26.43 8.86 2.60
N ARG A 274 25.61 9.87 2.38
CA ARG A 274 25.65 10.67 1.14
C ARG A 274 25.93 12.15 1.39
N ASP A 275 26.43 12.51 2.57
CA ASP A 275 26.64 13.92 2.95
C ASP A 275 27.65 14.61 2.02
N GLU A 276 28.76 13.93 1.70
CA GLU A 276 29.77 14.47 0.77
C GLU A 276 29.21 14.65 -0.64
N GLN A 277 28.43 13.68 -1.14
CA GLN A 277 27.83 13.75 -2.48
C GLN A 277 26.72 14.82 -2.52
N VAL A 278 25.95 14.99 -1.43
CA VAL A 278 25.00 16.10 -1.30
C VAL A 278 25.74 17.43 -1.35
N ALA A 279 26.84 17.57 -0.60
CA ALA A 279 27.67 18.77 -0.63
C ALA A 279 28.28 19.02 -2.01
N ALA A 280 28.75 17.99 -2.70
CA ALA A 280 29.29 18.07 -4.05
C ALA A 280 28.24 18.54 -5.07
N VAL A 281 27.04 17.95 -5.06
CA VAL A 281 25.93 18.36 -5.93
C VAL A 281 25.52 19.80 -5.65
N ARG A 282 25.46 20.22 -4.38
CA ARG A 282 25.18 21.62 -4.00
C ARG A 282 26.28 22.57 -4.48
N GLY A 283 27.54 22.17 -4.39
CA GLY A 283 28.67 22.92 -4.93
C GLY A 283 28.55 23.12 -6.45
N LEU A 284 28.19 22.07 -7.17
CA LEU A 284 27.93 22.15 -8.61
C LEU A 284 26.75 23.08 -8.94
N LEU A 285 25.65 23.02 -8.19
CA LEU A 285 24.49 23.91 -8.38
C LEU A 285 24.81 25.39 -8.07
N ALA A 286 25.85 25.67 -7.29
CA ALA A 286 26.31 27.04 -7.05
C ALA A 286 27.03 27.64 -8.27
N SER A 287 27.75 26.81 -9.05
CA SER A 287 28.56 27.24 -10.19
C SER A 287 27.94 26.95 -11.57
N ALA A 288 26.98 26.02 -11.65
CA ALA A 288 26.34 25.58 -12.88
C ALA A 288 24.82 25.71 -12.80
N ARG A 289 24.18 25.86 -13.97
CA ARG A 289 22.73 25.95 -14.08
C ARG A 289 22.06 24.63 -14.49
N LEU A 290 22.83 23.68 -14.99
CA LEU A 290 22.39 22.30 -15.18
C LEU A 290 23.38 21.37 -14.49
N VAL A 291 22.87 20.56 -13.56
CA VAL A 291 23.62 19.47 -12.96
C VAL A 291 22.85 18.18 -13.21
N THR A 292 23.51 17.17 -13.77
CA THR A 292 22.92 15.83 -13.95
C THR A 292 23.66 14.84 -13.07
N VAL A 293 22.94 14.18 -12.18
CA VAL A 293 23.42 13.06 -11.38
C VAL A 293 23.25 11.79 -12.19
N THR A 294 24.37 11.20 -12.61
CA THR A 294 24.38 9.96 -13.40
C THR A 294 24.73 8.76 -12.54
N GLY A 295 24.28 7.56 -12.93
CA GLY A 295 24.67 6.32 -12.26
C GLY A 295 23.68 5.18 -12.50
N PRO A 296 24.03 3.94 -12.11
CA PRO A 296 23.17 2.78 -12.34
C PRO A 296 21.78 2.88 -11.70
N GLY A 297 20.84 2.06 -12.17
CA GLY A 297 19.53 1.90 -11.52
C GLY A 297 19.69 1.45 -10.06
N GLY A 298 18.92 2.02 -9.14
CA GLY A 298 18.93 1.63 -7.72
C GLY A 298 20.09 2.16 -6.86
N VAL A 299 21.06 2.90 -7.42
CA VAL A 299 22.21 3.46 -6.69
C VAL A 299 21.85 4.62 -5.72
N GLY A 300 20.60 5.10 -5.79
CA GLY A 300 20.07 6.14 -4.90
C GLY A 300 20.11 7.57 -5.46
N LYS A 301 20.12 7.75 -6.79
CA LYS A 301 20.14 9.09 -7.44
C LYS A 301 19.01 9.99 -6.98
N THR A 302 17.76 9.53 -7.02
CA THR A 302 16.57 10.25 -6.57
C THR A 302 16.72 10.72 -5.13
N ARG A 303 17.11 9.82 -4.22
CA ARG A 303 17.36 10.14 -2.81
C ARG A 303 18.42 11.23 -2.61
N LEU A 304 19.50 11.17 -3.40
CA LEU A 304 20.58 12.17 -3.35
C LEU A 304 20.09 13.55 -3.81
N VAL A 305 19.43 13.62 -4.98
CA VAL A 305 18.98 14.90 -5.54
C VAL A 305 17.92 15.57 -4.69
N LEU A 306 17.02 14.80 -4.08
CA LEU A 306 16.02 15.32 -3.16
C LEU A 306 16.66 15.91 -1.90
N ALA A 307 17.67 15.25 -1.34
CA ALA A 307 18.40 15.77 -0.19
C ALA A 307 19.21 17.03 -0.52
N ALA A 308 19.82 17.09 -1.72
CA ALA A 308 20.52 18.29 -2.19
C ALA A 308 19.55 19.45 -2.46
N ALA A 309 18.41 19.17 -3.09
CA ALA A 309 17.39 20.15 -3.41
C ALA A 309 16.71 20.70 -2.15
N ALA A 310 16.50 19.88 -1.12
CA ALA A 310 15.94 20.31 0.17
C ALA A 310 16.84 21.32 0.91
N GLN A 311 18.14 21.36 0.58
CA GLN A 311 19.12 22.32 1.12
C GLN A 311 19.46 23.46 0.12
N SER A 312 18.68 23.59 -0.95
CA SER A 312 18.79 24.67 -1.92
C SER A 312 18.27 25.97 -1.30
N PRO A 313 18.92 27.13 -1.55
CA PRO A 313 18.36 28.43 -1.19
C PRO A 313 17.19 28.84 -2.11
N ASP A 314 17.07 28.19 -3.27
CA ASP A 314 16.01 28.46 -4.23
C ASP A 314 14.87 27.45 -4.06
N ASP A 315 13.65 27.92 -4.27
CA ASP A 315 12.43 27.12 -4.29
C ASP A 315 12.57 25.93 -5.26
N ALA A 316 12.49 24.72 -4.72
CA ALA A 316 12.73 23.48 -5.46
C ALA A 316 11.43 22.74 -5.83
N TRP A 317 11.41 22.22 -7.06
CA TRP A 317 10.24 21.57 -7.67
C TRP A 317 10.62 20.19 -8.21
N LEU A 318 9.99 19.13 -7.72
CA LEU A 318 10.21 17.79 -8.23
C LEU A 318 9.26 17.48 -9.40
N VAL A 319 9.84 17.03 -10.51
CA VAL A 319 9.14 16.50 -11.68
C VAL A 319 9.58 15.06 -11.88
N GLU A 320 8.69 14.11 -11.58
CA GLU A 320 8.94 12.68 -11.75
C GLU A 320 8.54 12.23 -13.16
N LEU A 321 9.50 11.84 -13.99
CA LEU A 321 9.25 11.46 -15.37
C LEU A 321 9.04 9.95 -15.54
N ALA A 322 9.20 9.13 -14.48
CA ALA A 322 9.12 7.67 -14.56
C ALA A 322 7.80 7.11 -15.12
N ALA A 323 6.70 7.85 -14.99
CA ALA A 323 5.40 7.45 -15.52
C ALA A 323 5.28 7.64 -17.06
N LEU A 324 6.12 8.50 -17.66
CA LEU A 324 6.05 8.87 -19.06
C LEU A 324 6.88 7.92 -19.93
N ARG A 325 6.32 6.75 -20.27
CA ARG A 325 7.06 5.66 -20.95
C ARG A 325 7.76 6.04 -22.25
N ALA A 326 7.20 6.97 -23.02
CA ALA A 326 7.77 7.56 -24.23
C ALA A 326 7.00 8.85 -24.55
N GLY A 327 7.67 9.85 -25.13
CA GLY A 327 7.06 11.13 -25.48
C GLY A 327 8.10 12.10 -26.05
N GLY A 328 7.63 13.15 -26.72
CA GLY A 328 8.48 14.25 -27.19
C GLY A 328 8.63 15.35 -26.15
N VAL A 329 9.27 16.45 -26.57
CA VAL A 329 9.50 17.63 -25.71
C VAL A 329 8.20 18.23 -25.17
N ALA A 330 7.10 18.11 -25.92
CA ALA A 330 5.79 18.66 -25.54
C ALA A 330 5.18 17.92 -24.34
N GLU A 331 5.26 16.59 -24.32
CA GLU A 331 4.78 15.77 -23.22
C GLU A 331 5.60 15.99 -21.94
N VAL A 332 6.92 16.15 -22.07
CA VAL A 332 7.77 16.51 -20.92
C VAL A 332 7.42 17.91 -20.42
N ALA A 333 7.21 18.87 -21.33
CA ALA A 333 6.82 20.23 -20.98
C ALA A 333 5.45 20.28 -20.27
N ASP A 334 4.50 19.43 -20.67
CA ASP A 334 3.19 19.31 -20.03
C ASP A 334 3.29 18.82 -18.58
N VAL A 335 4.10 17.78 -18.33
CA VAL A 335 4.36 17.29 -16.97
C VAL A 335 5.01 18.38 -16.11
N VAL A 336 6.00 19.11 -16.66
CA VAL A 336 6.65 20.23 -15.94
C VAL A 336 5.66 21.36 -15.67
N ALA A 337 4.86 21.76 -16.66
CA ALA A 337 3.85 22.82 -16.52
C ALA A 337 2.79 22.46 -15.48
N GLY A 338 2.36 21.19 -15.45
CA GLY A 338 1.44 20.66 -14.44
C GLY A 338 1.99 20.77 -13.02
N VAL A 339 3.26 20.41 -12.81
CA VAL A 339 3.94 20.55 -11.51
C VAL A 339 4.07 22.01 -11.10
N LEU A 340 4.45 22.90 -12.03
CA LEU A 340 4.65 24.32 -11.76
C LEU A 340 3.34 25.12 -11.73
N GLY A 341 2.20 24.48 -11.99
CA GLY A 341 0.87 25.11 -12.05
C GLY A 341 0.77 26.20 -13.12
N VAL A 342 1.58 26.13 -14.18
CA VAL A 342 1.52 27.04 -15.33
C VAL A 342 0.31 26.62 -16.16
N ARG A 343 -0.80 27.35 -16.02
CA ARG A 343 -2.04 27.09 -16.76
C ARG A 343 -1.99 27.73 -18.15
N ASP A 344 -2.67 27.09 -19.11
CA ASP A 344 -3.06 27.70 -20.39
C ASP A 344 -4.03 28.87 -20.12
N GLU A 345 -3.51 30.09 -20.05
CA GLU A 345 -4.35 31.27 -20.26
C GLU A 345 -4.69 31.35 -21.75
N ILE A 346 -5.84 30.75 -22.10
CA ILE A 346 -6.54 30.88 -23.39
C ILE A 346 -5.75 30.27 -24.56
N ALA A 347 -5.95 28.97 -24.80
CA ALA A 347 -5.59 28.33 -26.05
C ALA A 347 -6.42 28.89 -27.21
N ASP A 348 -5.84 29.83 -27.95
CA ASP A 348 -6.06 29.88 -29.39
C ASP A 348 -5.42 28.62 -30.00
N ARG A 349 -6.13 27.96 -30.90
CA ARG A 349 -5.79 26.60 -31.33
C ARG A 349 -4.62 26.64 -32.34
N GLY A 350 -3.42 26.20 -31.94
CA GLY A 350 -2.42 25.77 -32.94
C GLY A 350 -0.97 25.49 -32.53
N ARG A 351 -0.65 24.20 -32.33
CA ARG A 351 0.67 23.51 -32.47
C ARG A 351 1.48 23.18 -31.18
N PRO A 352 2.04 21.96 -31.06
CA PRO A 352 2.80 21.48 -29.88
C PRO A 352 4.07 22.25 -29.49
N ALA A 353 4.65 23.04 -30.41
CA ALA A 353 5.82 23.86 -30.12
C ALA A 353 5.53 24.99 -29.11
N GLU A 354 4.26 25.35 -28.89
CA GLU A 354 3.91 26.50 -28.07
C GLU A 354 3.98 26.25 -26.56
N LEU A 355 3.81 25.02 -26.06
CA LEU A 355 3.76 24.79 -24.60
C LEU A 355 5.14 24.92 -23.95
N ALA A 356 6.18 24.38 -24.59
CA ALA A 356 7.55 24.49 -24.10
C ALA A 356 8.03 25.95 -24.11
N ASP A 357 7.68 26.71 -25.15
CA ASP A 357 7.96 28.15 -25.25
C ASP A 357 7.18 28.97 -24.21
N ARG A 358 5.89 28.68 -24.01
CA ARG A 358 5.07 29.31 -22.96
C ARG A 358 5.61 29.04 -21.56
N LEU A 359 6.03 27.80 -21.30
CA LEU A 359 6.69 27.42 -20.05
C LEU A 359 7.99 28.22 -19.88
N ALA A 360 8.80 28.32 -20.94
CA ALA A 360 10.03 29.10 -20.93
C ALA A 360 9.79 30.60 -20.64
N ASP A 361 8.74 31.18 -21.24
CA ASP A 361 8.30 32.55 -21.00
C ASP A 361 7.82 32.76 -19.56
N ALA A 362 6.99 31.85 -19.04
CA ALA A 362 6.47 31.90 -17.68
C ALA A 362 7.59 31.89 -16.63
N LEU A 363 8.68 31.16 -16.91
CA LEU A 363 9.82 31.05 -16.00
C LEU A 363 10.84 32.19 -16.13
N ARG A 364 10.75 33.05 -17.16
CA ARG A 364 11.76 34.08 -17.48
C ARG A 364 12.11 35.02 -16.31
N GLY A 365 11.13 35.32 -15.44
CA GLY A 365 11.29 36.19 -14.27
C GLY A 365 11.49 35.46 -12.93
N HIS A 366 11.53 34.13 -12.93
CA HIS A 366 11.53 33.32 -11.71
C HIS A 366 12.93 32.78 -11.39
N ARG A 367 13.21 32.67 -10.09
CA ARG A 367 14.42 32.04 -9.57
C ARG A 367 14.02 30.79 -8.80
N MET A 368 14.40 29.62 -9.33
CA MET A 368 13.97 28.32 -8.80
C MET A 368 14.92 27.19 -9.21
N LEU A 369 14.80 26.07 -8.50
CA LEU A 369 15.45 24.80 -8.83
C LEU A 369 14.40 23.81 -9.35
N LEU A 370 14.57 23.34 -10.58
CA LEU A 370 13.75 22.28 -11.16
C LEU A 370 14.49 20.95 -11.05
N VAL A 371 13.92 19.99 -10.33
CA VAL A 371 14.45 18.63 -10.19
C VAL A 371 13.74 17.71 -11.18
N LEU A 372 14.45 17.21 -12.19
CA LEU A 372 13.93 16.28 -13.19
C LEU A 372 14.40 14.87 -12.84
N ASP A 373 13.49 14.01 -12.36
CA ASP A 373 13.85 12.66 -11.92
C ASP A 373 13.53 11.60 -12.99
N ASN A 374 14.44 10.62 -13.11
CA ASN A 374 14.32 9.43 -13.95
C ASN A 374 14.35 9.71 -15.47
N CYS A 375 15.28 10.56 -15.94
CA CYS A 375 15.35 11.01 -17.33
C CYS A 375 15.88 9.96 -18.34
N GLU A 376 16.35 8.79 -17.91
CA GLU A 376 17.06 7.82 -18.78
C GLU A 376 16.29 7.27 -19.98
N HIS A 377 14.97 7.40 -19.99
CA HIS A 377 14.10 6.93 -21.07
C HIS A 377 13.60 8.08 -21.97
N LEU A 378 13.98 9.32 -21.65
CA LEU A 378 13.55 10.55 -22.31
C LEU A 378 14.72 11.55 -22.41
N VAL A 379 15.93 11.05 -22.64
CA VAL A 379 17.15 11.86 -22.60
C VAL A 379 17.09 13.01 -23.60
N GLU A 380 16.73 12.75 -24.86
CA GLU A 380 16.66 13.78 -25.90
C GLU A 380 15.52 14.80 -25.65
N PRO A 381 14.27 14.39 -25.36
CA PRO A 381 13.20 15.33 -25.01
C PRO A 381 13.51 16.21 -23.80
N VAL A 382 14.12 15.64 -22.75
CA VAL A 382 14.51 16.37 -21.54
C VAL A 382 15.64 17.34 -21.84
N ALA A 383 16.63 16.92 -22.63
CA ALA A 383 17.73 17.77 -23.07
C ALA A 383 17.25 18.98 -23.87
N GLU A 384 16.31 18.78 -24.80
CA GLU A 384 15.71 19.83 -25.61
C GLU A 384 14.97 20.86 -24.74
N LEU A 385 14.10 20.39 -23.83
CA LEU A 385 13.38 21.26 -22.91
C LEU A 385 14.33 22.01 -21.97
N ALA A 386 15.29 21.31 -21.36
CA ALA A 386 16.25 21.90 -20.44
C ALA A 386 17.03 23.03 -21.13
N LEU A 387 17.47 22.82 -22.37
CA LEU A 387 18.19 23.84 -23.13
C LEU A 387 17.31 25.08 -23.40
N LEU A 388 16.04 24.87 -23.76
CA LEU A 388 15.08 25.96 -23.99
C LEU A 388 14.86 26.78 -22.72
N LEU A 389 14.52 26.12 -21.60
CA LEU A 389 14.26 26.77 -20.31
C LEU A 389 15.49 27.54 -19.81
N LEU A 390 16.68 26.94 -19.91
CA LEU A 390 17.91 27.56 -19.43
C LEU A 390 18.30 28.80 -20.27
N ARG A 391 17.98 28.83 -21.57
CA ARG A 391 18.19 30.00 -22.43
C ARG A 391 17.18 31.11 -22.13
N ALA A 392 15.91 30.75 -21.97
CA ALA A 392 14.84 31.73 -21.80
C ALA A 392 14.76 32.32 -20.39
N ALA A 393 15.14 31.56 -19.35
CA ALA A 393 14.93 31.91 -17.95
C ALA A 393 16.24 31.87 -17.13
N PRO A 394 17.02 32.96 -17.08
CA PRO A 394 18.34 33.00 -16.43
C PRO A 394 18.34 32.63 -14.94
N GLY A 395 17.22 32.81 -14.24
CA GLY A 395 17.06 32.49 -12.82
C GLY A 395 16.78 31.01 -12.53
N VAL A 396 16.48 30.19 -13.55
CA VAL A 396 16.20 28.77 -13.39
C VAL A 396 17.50 27.96 -13.38
N ARG A 397 17.58 27.01 -12.44
CA ARG A 397 18.55 25.91 -12.42
C ARG A 397 17.83 24.57 -12.53
N ILE A 398 18.51 23.58 -13.11
CA ILE A 398 17.99 22.23 -13.31
C ILE A 398 18.93 21.22 -12.63
N LEU A 399 18.36 20.32 -11.85
CA LEU A 399 19.02 19.14 -11.28
C LEU A 399 18.34 17.89 -11.82
N ALA A 400 19.03 17.12 -12.65
CA ALA A 400 18.46 15.93 -13.28
C ALA A 400 19.03 14.63 -12.68
N THR A 401 18.26 13.53 -12.72
CA THR A 401 18.78 12.16 -12.55
C THR A 401 18.62 11.36 -13.83
N SER A 402 19.65 10.61 -14.19
CA SER A 402 19.63 9.75 -15.37
C SER A 402 20.66 8.62 -15.25
N GLN A 403 20.58 7.60 -16.10
CA GLN A 403 21.64 6.60 -16.25
C GLN A 403 22.78 7.11 -17.14
N GLU A 404 22.46 8.02 -18.07
CA GLU A 404 23.40 8.64 -19.01
C GLU A 404 23.26 10.17 -19.05
N PRO A 405 24.28 10.92 -19.51
CA PRO A 405 24.22 12.39 -19.60
C PRO A 405 23.09 12.90 -20.52
N LEU A 406 22.58 14.10 -20.27
CA LEU A 406 21.67 14.79 -21.21
C LEU A 406 22.41 15.33 -22.44
N ALA A 407 23.75 15.42 -22.37
CA ALA A 407 24.64 15.80 -23.46
C ALA A 407 24.38 17.21 -24.03
N ILE A 408 24.03 18.16 -23.15
CA ILE A 408 23.84 19.58 -23.54
C ILE A 408 25.00 20.47 -23.11
N ALA A 409 25.23 21.54 -23.86
CA ALA A 409 26.28 22.51 -23.53
C ALA A 409 26.00 23.22 -22.19
N GLY A 410 26.97 23.17 -21.27
CA GLY A 410 26.85 23.74 -19.93
C GLY A 410 26.33 22.76 -18.86
N GLU A 411 26.10 21.50 -19.23
CA GLU A 411 25.82 20.40 -18.28
C GLU A 411 27.04 20.12 -17.40
N SER A 412 26.84 20.10 -16.08
CA SER A 412 27.82 19.60 -15.12
C SER A 412 27.40 18.22 -14.61
N LEU A 413 28.30 17.26 -14.67
CA LEU A 413 28.00 15.88 -14.31
C LEU A 413 28.50 15.55 -12.91
N HIS A 414 27.64 14.90 -12.12
CA HIS A 414 28.04 14.22 -10.90
C HIS A 414 27.75 12.73 -11.03
N GLN A 415 28.80 11.94 -11.24
CA GLN A 415 28.65 10.49 -11.31
C GLN A 415 28.50 9.92 -9.90
N LEU A 416 27.31 9.41 -9.59
CA LEU A 416 27.02 8.76 -8.34
C LEU A 416 27.47 7.30 -8.39
N GLY A 417 28.55 7.02 -7.65
CA GLY A 417 29.01 5.66 -7.39
C GLY A 417 28.16 4.95 -6.33
N PRO A 418 28.44 3.67 -6.06
CA PRO A 418 27.83 2.93 -4.95
C PRO A 418 28.05 3.62 -3.60
N LEU A 419 27.29 3.22 -2.58
CA LEU A 419 27.51 3.67 -1.20
C LEU A 419 28.86 3.19 -0.69
N GLY A 420 29.46 3.96 0.22
CA GLY A 420 30.60 3.51 1.00
C GLY A 420 30.23 2.29 1.85
N PRO A 421 31.21 1.48 2.28
CA PRO A 421 30.97 0.26 3.06
C PRO A 421 30.21 0.49 4.37
N ASP A 422 30.63 1.49 5.14
CA ASP A 422 30.07 1.79 6.46
C ASP A 422 28.63 2.26 6.33
N ASP A 423 28.36 3.04 5.28
CA ASP A 423 27.05 3.56 4.94
C ASP A 423 26.12 2.49 4.35
N ALA A 424 26.65 1.57 3.55
CA ALA A 424 25.89 0.43 3.05
C ALA A 424 25.51 -0.50 4.21
N ALA A 425 26.43 -0.73 5.17
CA ALA A 425 26.16 -1.50 6.38
C ALA A 425 25.16 -0.79 7.31
N GLU A 426 25.22 0.54 7.42
CA GLU A 426 24.21 1.33 8.13
C GLU A 426 22.84 1.29 7.44
N LEU A 427 22.79 1.46 6.12
CA LEU A 427 21.56 1.33 5.34
C LEU A 427 20.96 -0.08 5.49
N PHE A 428 21.82 -1.09 5.50
CA PHE A 428 21.44 -2.47 5.74
C PHE A 428 20.84 -2.66 7.15
N ARG A 429 21.51 -2.18 8.21
CA ARG A 429 20.97 -2.21 9.59
C ARG A 429 19.63 -1.48 9.70
N ALA A 430 19.51 -0.31 9.04
CA ALA A 430 18.30 0.48 9.02
C ALA A 430 17.13 -0.21 8.29
N ARG A 431 17.42 -1.08 7.30
CA ARG A 431 16.40 -1.80 6.51
C ARG A 431 16.08 -3.19 7.05
N ALA A 432 17.07 -3.89 7.59
CA ALA A 432 16.95 -5.26 8.08
C ALA A 432 16.55 -5.32 9.56
N GLY A 433 16.71 -4.25 10.35
CA GLY A 433 16.75 -4.36 11.82
C GLY A 433 17.97 -5.17 12.29
N ASN A 434 18.04 -5.52 13.59
CA ASN A 434 19.13 -6.33 14.19
C ASN A 434 19.15 -7.79 13.68
N THR A 435 19.20 -8.01 12.37
CA THR A 435 18.88 -9.30 11.76
C THR A 435 20.10 -10.10 11.32
N LEU A 436 21.27 -9.48 11.16
CA LEU A 436 22.54 -10.18 10.94
C LEU A 436 23.69 -9.38 11.57
N ASP A 437 24.52 -10.04 12.38
CA ASP A 437 25.77 -9.48 12.89
C ASP A 437 26.78 -9.43 11.73
N ALA A 438 27.28 -8.24 11.42
CA ALA A 438 28.29 -8.02 10.41
C ALA A 438 29.66 -8.15 11.07
N ASP A 439 30.41 -9.19 10.69
CA ASP A 439 31.87 -9.19 10.86
C ASP A 439 32.51 -8.75 9.55
N ASP A 440 33.66 -8.09 9.70
CA ASP A 440 34.23 -7.08 8.82
C ASP A 440 34.53 -7.46 7.36
N ASP A 441 34.59 -6.36 6.60
CA ASP A 441 35.21 -6.10 5.30
C ASP A 441 34.32 -6.15 4.06
N LYS A 442 34.57 -5.12 3.24
CA LYS A 442 33.97 -4.81 1.94
C LYS A 442 33.81 -6.08 1.06
N TRP A 443 32.94 -5.98 0.05
CA TRP A 443 32.97 -6.73 -1.23
C TRP A 443 32.07 -7.95 -1.42
N VAL A 444 31.97 -8.30 -2.70
CA VAL A 444 31.51 -9.57 -3.22
C VAL A 444 32.27 -10.72 -2.54
N THR A 445 31.57 -11.51 -1.72
CA THR A 445 32.15 -12.69 -1.07
C THR A 445 31.97 -13.91 -1.96
N ALA A 446 33.08 -14.46 -2.45
CA ALA A 446 33.07 -15.72 -3.19
C ALA A 446 33.21 -16.90 -2.21
N ILE A 447 32.23 -17.80 -2.19
CA ILE A 447 32.23 -18.99 -1.33
C ILE A 447 32.09 -20.27 -2.16
N CYS A 448 32.61 -21.40 -1.68
CA CYS A 448 32.46 -22.65 -2.38
C CYS A 448 30.98 -23.08 -2.49
N ALA A 449 30.57 -23.48 -3.70
CA ALA A 449 29.25 -24.03 -3.95
C ALA A 449 29.03 -25.35 -3.17
N ARG A 450 28.03 -25.39 -2.26
CA ARG A 450 27.79 -26.53 -1.35
C ARG A 450 26.76 -27.55 -1.87
N THR A 451 26.00 -27.26 -2.93
CA THR A 451 24.84 -28.06 -3.35
C THR A 451 24.93 -28.49 -4.80
N GLY A 452 24.97 -29.79 -5.09
CA GLY A 452 24.57 -30.38 -6.38
C GLY A 452 25.27 -29.90 -7.65
N GLY A 453 26.33 -29.08 -7.57
CA GLY A 453 26.89 -28.37 -8.74
C GLY A 453 26.09 -27.14 -9.15
N LEU A 454 25.22 -26.62 -8.28
CA LEU A 454 24.53 -25.34 -8.44
C LEU A 454 25.38 -24.24 -7.83
N GLU A 455 25.48 -23.15 -8.57
CA GLU A 455 26.13 -21.91 -8.17
C GLU A 455 25.07 -20.81 -8.01
N CYS A 456 25.40 -19.71 -7.35
CA CYS A 456 24.50 -18.57 -7.28
C CYS A 456 25.21 -17.24 -7.15
N SER A 457 24.53 -16.19 -7.59
CA SER A 457 24.86 -14.80 -7.25
C SER A 457 23.71 -14.24 -6.43
N VAL A 458 23.97 -13.84 -5.19
CA VAL A 458 23.01 -13.18 -4.31
C VAL A 458 23.46 -11.74 -4.11
N ALA A 459 22.60 -10.79 -4.43
CA ALA A 459 22.95 -9.38 -4.54
C ALA A 459 22.11 -8.53 -3.58
N PHE A 460 22.79 -7.66 -2.84
CA PHE A 460 22.26 -6.76 -1.81
C PHE A 460 22.68 -5.32 -2.12
N THR A 461 22.00 -4.32 -1.58
CA THR A 461 22.47 -2.93 -1.74
C THR A 461 23.87 -2.76 -1.13
N GLY A 462 24.92 -2.76 -1.97
CA GLY A 462 26.31 -2.61 -1.56
C GLY A 462 27.10 -3.90 -1.25
N HIS A 463 26.50 -5.08 -1.35
CA HIS A 463 27.19 -6.36 -1.09
C HIS A 463 26.67 -7.49 -1.99
N ALA A 464 27.50 -8.45 -2.36
CA ALA A 464 27.04 -9.65 -3.07
C ALA A 464 27.71 -10.91 -2.50
N VAL A 465 27.04 -12.05 -2.54
CA VAL A 465 27.60 -13.35 -2.19
C VAL A 465 27.50 -14.25 -3.41
N VAL A 466 28.64 -14.67 -3.92
CA VAL A 466 28.74 -15.53 -5.10
C VAL A 466 29.16 -16.92 -4.62
N ALA A 467 28.24 -17.87 -4.65
CA ALA A 467 28.56 -19.26 -4.35
C ALA A 467 28.97 -19.98 -5.64
N THR A 468 30.27 -20.21 -5.82
CA THR A 468 30.84 -20.77 -7.06
C THR A 468 32.01 -21.70 -6.76
N ALA A 469 32.32 -22.60 -7.69
CA ALA A 469 33.56 -23.37 -7.67
C ALA A 469 34.77 -22.58 -8.21
N LEU A 470 34.55 -21.41 -8.81
CA LEU A 470 35.65 -20.56 -9.27
C LEU A 470 36.48 -20.05 -8.09
N PRO A 471 37.81 -19.92 -8.26
CA PRO A 471 38.64 -19.15 -7.35
C PRO A 471 38.10 -17.73 -7.17
N ALA A 472 38.15 -17.22 -5.94
CA ALA A 472 37.69 -15.86 -5.64
C ALA A 472 38.34 -14.81 -6.56
N ALA A 473 39.62 -14.97 -6.89
CA ALA A 473 40.33 -14.06 -7.80
C ALA A 473 39.67 -13.95 -9.19
N ASP A 474 39.18 -15.07 -9.74
CA ASP A 474 38.53 -15.11 -11.05
C ASP A 474 37.17 -14.43 -11.01
N VAL A 475 36.42 -14.62 -9.92
CA VAL A 475 35.15 -13.90 -9.68
C VAL A 475 35.39 -12.39 -9.65
N HIS A 476 36.41 -11.95 -8.91
CA HIS A 476 36.75 -10.53 -8.77
C HIS A 476 37.27 -9.91 -10.07
N ALA A 477 37.90 -10.68 -10.96
CA ALA A 477 38.38 -10.20 -12.26
C ALA A 477 37.23 -9.67 -13.15
N HIS A 478 36.02 -10.20 -12.98
CA HIS A 478 34.82 -9.71 -13.66
C HIS A 478 34.18 -8.48 -13.00
N ARG A 479 34.78 -7.96 -11.92
CA ARG A 479 34.37 -6.75 -11.19
C ARG A 479 32.87 -6.72 -10.84
N PRO A 480 32.31 -7.79 -10.25
CA PRO A 480 30.94 -7.72 -9.75
C PRO A 480 30.83 -6.65 -8.65
N ASP A 481 29.66 -6.03 -8.54
CA ASP A 481 29.32 -5.09 -7.47
C ASP A 481 28.24 -5.70 -6.56
N GLY A 482 27.76 -4.94 -5.57
CA GLY A 482 26.69 -5.42 -4.70
C GLY A 482 25.36 -5.69 -5.39
N PHE A 483 25.12 -5.17 -6.59
CA PHE A 483 23.81 -5.27 -7.24
C PHE A 483 23.91 -5.44 -8.76
N GLY A 484 23.86 -4.34 -9.52
CA GLY A 484 23.71 -4.37 -10.98
C GLY A 484 24.79 -5.18 -11.71
N GLY A 485 26.05 -5.09 -11.27
CA GLY A 485 27.18 -5.86 -11.78
C GLY A 485 27.14 -7.34 -11.41
N SER A 486 26.77 -7.70 -10.17
CA SER A 486 26.67 -9.12 -9.77
C SER A 486 25.44 -9.85 -10.34
N LEU A 487 24.47 -9.11 -10.88
CA LEU A 487 23.32 -9.63 -11.61
C LEU A 487 23.37 -9.32 -13.11
N ALA A 488 24.45 -8.71 -13.59
CA ALA A 488 24.60 -8.35 -14.99
C ALA A 488 24.65 -9.61 -15.87
N PRO A 489 24.02 -9.60 -17.07
CA PRO A 489 24.04 -10.74 -17.98
C PRO A 489 25.45 -11.25 -18.28
N ASP A 490 26.43 -10.37 -18.46
CA ASP A 490 27.80 -10.76 -18.80
C ASP A 490 28.51 -11.44 -17.63
N PHE A 491 28.29 -10.97 -16.40
CA PHE A 491 28.83 -11.61 -15.21
C PHE A 491 28.19 -12.99 -14.97
N LEU A 492 26.86 -13.09 -15.09
CA LEU A 492 26.15 -14.35 -14.93
C LEU A 492 26.54 -15.37 -16.02
N ARG A 493 26.78 -14.92 -17.26
CA ARG A 493 27.34 -15.76 -18.34
C ARG A 493 28.76 -16.21 -18.06
N ALA A 494 29.61 -15.33 -17.52
CA ALA A 494 30.96 -15.72 -17.13
C ALA A 494 30.94 -16.76 -16.00
N LEU A 495 30.06 -16.59 -15.01
CA LEU A 495 29.84 -17.57 -13.94
C LEU A 495 29.29 -18.90 -14.47
N ALA A 496 28.33 -18.88 -15.39
CA ALA A 496 27.72 -20.11 -15.93
C ALA A 496 28.59 -20.82 -16.99
N GLY A 497 29.46 -20.11 -17.71
CA GLY A 497 30.14 -20.67 -18.87
C GLY A 497 29.25 -20.76 -20.11
N THR A 498 29.83 -21.17 -21.25
CA THR A 498 29.21 -21.01 -22.57
C THR A 498 27.97 -21.84 -22.82
N THR A 499 27.84 -23.02 -22.19
CA THR A 499 26.62 -23.84 -22.28
C THR A 499 25.91 -24.00 -20.94
N GLY A 500 26.30 -23.19 -19.94
CA GLY A 500 25.72 -23.24 -18.60
C GLY A 500 24.27 -22.74 -18.58
N TRP A 501 23.50 -23.24 -17.61
CA TRP A 501 22.13 -22.80 -17.39
C TRP A 501 22.08 -21.65 -16.38
N ILE A 502 21.32 -20.61 -16.71
CA ILE A 502 21.07 -19.44 -15.87
C ILE A 502 19.59 -19.41 -15.52
N GLY A 503 19.28 -19.37 -14.23
CA GLY A 503 17.92 -19.25 -13.72
C GLY A 503 17.35 -17.84 -13.88
N VAL A 504 16.18 -17.63 -13.28
CA VAL A 504 15.58 -16.29 -13.18
C VAL A 504 16.17 -15.52 -11.99
N ILE A 505 16.03 -14.19 -12.01
CA ILE A 505 16.34 -13.35 -10.85
C ILE A 505 15.14 -13.42 -9.90
N ASP A 506 15.30 -14.13 -8.80
CA ASP A 506 14.28 -14.23 -7.75
C ASP A 506 14.46 -13.12 -6.72
N ALA A 507 13.36 -12.62 -6.17
CA ALA A 507 13.39 -11.77 -4.98
C ALA A 507 13.60 -12.65 -3.75
N THR A 508 14.65 -12.38 -2.97
CA THR A 508 14.88 -13.08 -1.70
C THR A 508 14.24 -12.29 -0.56
N LEU A 509 13.43 -12.98 0.23
CA LEU A 509 12.82 -12.44 1.43
C LEU A 509 13.33 -13.19 2.66
N ALA A 510 13.34 -12.51 3.80
CA ALA A 510 13.72 -13.11 5.08
C ALA A 510 12.75 -12.76 6.21
N ARG A 511 12.64 -13.70 7.16
CA ARG A 511 11.95 -13.52 8.45
C ARG A 511 12.66 -14.32 9.53
N ARG A 512 12.37 -14.04 10.80
CA ARG A 512 12.72 -14.92 11.92
C ARG A 512 11.60 -15.93 12.20
N GLY A 513 11.98 -17.16 12.54
CA GLY A 513 11.07 -18.17 13.07
C GLY A 513 10.41 -17.67 14.36
N VAL A 514 9.19 -18.15 14.61
CA VAL A 514 8.41 -17.78 15.80
C VAL A 514 8.51 -18.88 16.87
N GLY A 515 9.02 -20.06 16.50
CA GLY A 515 9.09 -21.21 17.39
C GLY A 515 7.72 -21.65 17.92
N GLY A 516 7.74 -22.29 19.09
CA GLY A 516 6.54 -22.81 19.74
C GLY A 516 6.13 -24.20 19.25
N THR A 517 4.90 -24.59 19.57
CA THR A 517 4.34 -25.89 19.16
C THR A 517 4.08 -25.89 17.65
N PRO A 518 4.65 -26.85 16.88
CA PRO A 518 4.38 -27.01 15.46
C PRO A 518 2.88 -27.05 15.14
N ARG A 519 2.42 -26.16 14.26
CA ARG A 519 1.02 -26.11 13.81
C ARG A 519 0.75 -26.86 12.52
N LEU A 520 1.79 -27.27 11.81
CA LEU A 520 1.70 -28.09 10.60
C LEU A 520 2.27 -29.48 10.87
N GLN A 521 1.68 -30.50 10.24
CA GLN A 521 2.11 -31.88 10.40
C GLN A 521 3.09 -32.29 9.28
N PRO A 522 4.06 -33.18 9.55
CA PRO A 522 4.88 -33.77 8.51
C PRO A 522 4.03 -34.54 7.48
N LEU A 523 4.28 -34.33 6.19
CA LEU A 523 3.63 -35.07 5.11
C LEU A 523 4.55 -36.21 4.63
N THR A 524 4.11 -37.46 4.77
CA THR A 524 4.88 -38.66 4.40
C THR A 524 4.66 -39.13 2.96
N HIS A 525 3.66 -38.58 2.25
CA HIS A 525 3.28 -38.98 0.89
C HIS A 525 3.23 -37.79 -0.08
N ALA A 526 4.28 -36.96 -0.08
CA ALA A 526 4.40 -35.81 -0.98
C ALA A 526 5.59 -35.90 -1.94
N ASP A 527 6.23 -37.08 -2.03
CA ASP A 527 7.47 -37.29 -2.79
C ASP A 527 7.29 -37.02 -4.29
N ASP A 528 6.11 -37.32 -4.83
CA ASP A 528 5.76 -37.11 -6.23
C ASP A 528 5.27 -35.69 -6.53
N HIS A 529 5.10 -34.84 -5.51
CA HIS A 529 4.58 -33.49 -5.71
C HIS A 529 5.62 -32.62 -6.46
N PRO A 530 5.26 -31.93 -7.56
CA PRO A 530 6.21 -31.15 -8.38
C PRO A 530 7.04 -30.15 -7.58
N ARG A 531 6.43 -29.43 -6.64
CA ARG A 531 7.12 -28.51 -5.70
C ARG A 531 8.17 -29.21 -4.84
N VAL A 532 7.86 -30.42 -4.34
CA VAL A 532 8.78 -31.19 -3.48
C VAL A 532 9.93 -31.74 -4.31
N GLN A 533 9.64 -32.25 -5.51
CA GLN A 533 10.67 -32.66 -6.47
C GLN A 533 11.58 -31.50 -6.84
N HIS A 534 11.02 -30.33 -7.15
CA HIS A 534 11.78 -29.12 -7.44
C HIS A 534 12.66 -28.69 -6.26
N ALA A 535 12.11 -28.67 -5.05
CA ALA A 535 12.89 -28.37 -3.84
C ALA A 535 14.05 -29.38 -3.67
N ARG A 536 13.83 -30.68 -3.90
CA ARG A 536 14.87 -31.72 -3.81
C ARG A 536 15.92 -31.65 -4.92
N GLN A 537 15.58 -31.12 -6.09
CA GLN A 537 16.55 -30.87 -7.17
C GLN A 537 17.55 -29.77 -6.79
N LEU A 538 17.10 -28.77 -6.01
CA LEU A 538 17.89 -27.57 -5.73
C LEU A 538 18.42 -27.47 -4.29
N ARG A 539 17.93 -28.29 -3.36
CA ARG A 539 18.16 -28.17 -1.91
C ARG A 539 18.45 -29.51 -1.27
N THR A 540 19.02 -29.47 -0.06
CA THR A 540 19.29 -30.67 0.77
C THR A 540 18.41 -30.69 2.01
N HIS A 541 18.27 -31.85 2.65
CA HIS A 541 17.48 -32.01 3.88
C HIS A 541 16.04 -31.48 3.76
N VAL A 542 15.41 -31.69 2.61
CA VAL A 542 14.03 -31.25 2.35
C VAL A 542 13.06 -32.02 3.23
N ARG A 543 12.39 -31.31 4.14
CA ARG A 543 11.29 -31.79 4.96
C ARG A 543 10.00 -31.15 4.47
N VAL A 544 8.93 -31.93 4.41
CA VAL A 544 7.63 -31.48 3.90
C VAL A 544 6.62 -31.50 5.03
N PHE A 545 5.89 -30.41 5.18
CA PHE A 545 4.81 -30.24 6.13
C PHE A 545 3.57 -29.73 5.39
N GLY A 546 2.41 -29.84 5.99
CA GLY A 546 1.20 -29.27 5.39
C GLY A 546 -0.07 -29.74 6.06
N ASP A 547 -1.17 -29.33 5.46
CA ASP A 547 -2.54 -29.70 5.80
C ASP A 547 -3.43 -29.48 4.56
N ASP A 548 -4.75 -29.45 4.74
CA ASP A 548 -5.72 -29.32 3.67
C ASP A 548 -5.54 -28.05 2.80
N ARG A 549 -4.89 -27.00 3.32
CA ARG A 549 -4.62 -25.75 2.59
C ARG A 549 -3.52 -25.93 1.55
N GLY A 550 -2.51 -26.73 1.86
CA GLY A 550 -1.32 -26.84 1.04
C GLY A 550 -0.13 -27.46 1.78
N LEU A 551 1.00 -27.43 1.07
CA LEU A 551 2.27 -27.94 1.58
C LEU A 551 3.30 -26.84 1.75
N VAL A 552 4.26 -27.14 2.61
CA VAL A 552 5.41 -26.32 2.96
C VAL A 552 6.64 -27.19 2.86
N THR A 553 7.67 -26.72 2.17
CA THR A 553 8.99 -27.33 2.19
C THR A 553 9.93 -26.48 3.06
N LEU A 554 10.63 -27.17 3.96
CA LEU A 554 11.73 -26.61 4.73
C LEU A 554 13.00 -27.34 4.32
N ALA A 555 14.01 -26.60 3.89
CA ALA A 555 15.23 -27.19 3.36
C ALA A 555 16.49 -26.41 3.76
N ALA A 556 17.64 -27.08 3.68
CA ALA A 556 18.94 -26.42 3.69
C ALA A 556 19.29 -26.05 2.23
N GLY A 557 19.28 -24.75 1.97
CA GLY A 557 19.54 -24.20 0.64
C GLY A 557 20.95 -23.70 0.44
N LEU A 558 21.08 -22.66 -0.38
CA LEU A 558 22.38 -22.10 -0.76
C LEU A 558 23.14 -21.64 0.48
N ALA A 559 24.45 -21.91 0.52
CA ALA A 559 25.30 -21.66 1.68
C ALA A 559 24.82 -22.28 3.01
N GLY A 560 23.89 -23.25 2.98
CA GLY A 560 23.33 -23.88 4.17
C GLY A 560 22.23 -23.06 4.88
N ARG A 561 21.74 -21.98 4.26
CA ARG A 561 20.66 -21.17 4.84
C ARG A 561 19.36 -21.99 4.94
N THR A 562 18.56 -21.71 5.97
CA THR A 562 17.24 -22.34 6.13
C THR A 562 16.28 -21.69 5.15
N GLU A 563 15.78 -22.46 4.18
CA GLU A 563 14.83 -21.98 3.18
C GLU A 563 13.44 -22.56 3.40
N LEU A 564 12.44 -21.73 3.19
CA LEU A 564 11.03 -22.06 3.28
C LEU A 564 10.36 -21.75 1.95
N SER A 565 9.51 -22.67 1.51
CA SER A 565 8.68 -22.50 0.33
C SER A 565 7.31 -23.13 0.56
N ILE A 566 6.27 -22.57 -0.04
CA ILE A 566 4.89 -23.06 0.09
C ILE A 566 4.26 -23.34 -1.27
N GLU A 567 3.26 -24.22 -1.31
CA GLU A 567 2.38 -24.44 -2.46
C GLU A 567 0.97 -24.77 -1.93
N LEU A 568 -0.06 -24.09 -2.45
CA LEU A 568 -1.45 -24.38 -2.08
C LEU A 568 -1.97 -25.55 -2.92
N HIS A 569 -2.84 -26.40 -2.34
CA HIS A 569 -3.40 -27.54 -3.08
C HIS A 569 -4.38 -27.10 -4.17
N ARG A 570 -5.14 -26.03 -3.94
CA ARG A 570 -6.12 -25.49 -4.89
C ARG A 570 -5.92 -23.99 -5.08
N PRO A 571 -4.83 -23.56 -5.73
CA PRO A 571 -4.46 -22.14 -5.80
C PRO A 571 -5.45 -21.27 -6.59
N GLN A 572 -6.42 -21.87 -7.31
CA GLN A 572 -7.49 -21.18 -8.03
C GLN A 572 -8.81 -21.10 -7.24
N GLU A 573 -9.02 -21.99 -6.25
CA GLU A 573 -10.23 -22.06 -5.41
C GLU A 573 -9.97 -21.56 -3.97
N SER A 574 -8.70 -21.44 -3.58
CA SER A 574 -8.27 -21.00 -2.25
C SER A 574 -8.73 -19.58 -1.93
N GLY A 575 -9.35 -19.39 -0.76
CA GLY A 575 -9.86 -18.09 -0.31
C GLY A 575 -8.74 -17.07 -0.03
N HIS A 576 -9.12 -15.79 0.14
CA HIS A 576 -8.17 -14.74 0.54
C HIS A 576 -7.49 -15.10 1.87
N GLY A 577 -6.16 -15.26 1.84
CA GLY A 577 -5.33 -15.38 3.05
C GLY A 577 -4.86 -16.80 3.42
N GLU A 578 -5.24 -17.84 2.68
CA GLU A 578 -4.77 -19.21 2.96
C GLU A 578 -3.24 -19.33 2.91
N GLY A 579 -2.58 -18.72 1.92
CA GLY A 579 -1.11 -18.69 1.84
C GLY A 579 -0.45 -17.97 3.01
N ARG A 580 -1.03 -16.84 3.47
CA ARG A 580 -0.54 -16.12 4.67
C ARG A 580 -0.71 -16.97 5.93
N SER A 581 -1.86 -17.62 6.07
CA SER A 581 -2.18 -18.48 7.20
C SER A 581 -1.24 -19.69 7.26
N LEU A 582 -1.04 -20.36 6.12
CA LEU A 582 -0.10 -21.47 5.96
C LEU A 582 1.34 -21.04 6.28
N LEU A 583 1.78 -19.86 5.82
CA LEU A 583 3.08 -19.30 6.17
C LEU A 583 3.22 -18.98 7.67
N THR A 584 2.17 -18.43 8.27
CA THR A 584 2.16 -18.11 9.71
C THR A 584 2.33 -19.37 10.54
N ASP A 585 1.65 -20.45 10.17
CA ASP A 585 1.79 -21.74 10.84
C ASP A 585 3.13 -22.41 10.52
N ALA A 586 3.65 -22.27 9.30
CA ALA A 586 4.98 -22.76 8.92
C ALA A 586 6.11 -22.14 9.74
N LEU A 587 5.97 -20.86 10.13
CA LEU A 587 6.97 -20.18 10.96
C LEU A 587 7.11 -20.77 12.37
N THR A 588 6.11 -21.52 12.85
CA THR A 588 6.19 -22.26 14.13
C THR A 588 7.13 -23.47 14.04
N LEU A 589 7.40 -23.98 12.83
CA LEU A 589 8.33 -25.08 12.59
C LEU A 589 9.80 -24.66 12.70
N ILE A 590 10.06 -23.35 12.74
CA ILE A 590 11.40 -22.77 12.77
C ILE A 590 11.64 -22.25 14.18
N PRO A 591 12.77 -22.62 14.83
CA PRO A 591 13.10 -22.15 16.18
C PRO A 591 12.98 -20.63 16.30
N ASP A 592 12.50 -20.17 17.45
CA ASP A 592 12.31 -18.74 17.71
C ASP A 592 13.61 -17.97 17.47
N GLY A 593 13.49 -16.85 16.75
CA GLY A 593 14.62 -16.02 16.37
C GLY A 593 15.50 -16.57 15.24
N LYS A 594 15.42 -17.84 14.85
CA LYS A 594 16.28 -18.39 13.77
C LYS A 594 15.89 -17.80 12.41
N PRO A 595 16.85 -17.31 11.59
CA PRO A 595 16.52 -16.75 10.28
C PRO A 595 16.03 -17.82 9.31
N VAL A 596 15.01 -17.46 8.53
CA VAL A 596 14.45 -18.23 7.42
C VAL A 596 14.34 -17.35 6.18
N PHE A 597 14.64 -17.95 5.03
CA PHE A 597 14.67 -17.28 3.73
C PHE A 597 13.64 -17.88 2.79
N ALA A 598 13.14 -17.08 1.85
CA ALA A 598 12.28 -17.51 0.77
C ALA A 598 12.70 -16.83 -0.53
N ALA A 599 12.72 -17.57 -1.63
CA ALA A 599 12.93 -17.03 -2.97
C ALA A 599 11.60 -17.00 -3.71
N VAL A 600 11.23 -15.84 -4.25
CA VAL A 600 9.97 -15.64 -4.98
C VAL A 600 10.26 -15.04 -6.34
N SER A 601 9.83 -15.74 -7.38
CA SER A 601 10.03 -15.28 -8.75
C SER A 601 9.20 -14.02 -9.06
N PRO A 602 9.71 -13.09 -9.90
CA PRO A 602 9.06 -11.80 -10.16
C PRO A 602 7.64 -11.90 -10.71
N GLY A 603 7.31 -12.98 -11.43
CA GLY A 603 5.97 -13.25 -11.97
C GLY A 603 4.97 -13.80 -10.94
N ASN A 604 5.38 -14.08 -9.70
CA ASN A 604 4.55 -14.72 -8.68
C ASN A 604 4.07 -13.72 -7.62
N ALA A 605 3.34 -12.69 -8.06
CA ALA A 605 2.82 -11.63 -7.19
C ALA A 605 1.97 -12.16 -6.02
N ARG A 606 1.24 -13.28 -6.22
CA ARG A 606 0.44 -13.93 -5.18
C ARG A 606 1.31 -14.44 -4.04
N SER A 607 2.38 -15.18 -4.35
CA SER A 607 3.30 -15.67 -3.32
C SER A 607 4.02 -14.52 -2.64
N LEU A 608 4.48 -13.52 -3.41
CA LEU A 608 5.14 -12.35 -2.85
C LEU A 608 4.25 -11.64 -1.82
N ARG A 609 2.99 -11.37 -2.15
CA ARG A 609 2.01 -10.80 -1.21
C ARG A 609 1.80 -11.67 0.02
N ALA A 610 1.72 -12.99 -0.14
CA ALA A 610 1.55 -13.91 0.99
C ALA A 610 2.76 -13.85 1.97
N PHE A 611 3.99 -13.82 1.45
CA PHE A 611 5.20 -13.67 2.24
C PHE A 611 5.26 -12.31 2.94
N LEU A 612 4.98 -11.21 2.24
CA LEU A 612 4.95 -9.86 2.82
C LEU A 612 3.87 -9.73 3.92
N ALA A 613 2.66 -10.24 3.66
CA ALA A 613 1.57 -10.23 4.64
C ALA A 613 1.85 -11.16 5.84
N ALA A 614 2.67 -12.18 5.63
CA ALA A 614 3.26 -13.02 6.67
C ALA A 614 4.60 -12.43 7.16
N GLY A 615 4.81 -11.11 7.12
CA GLY A 615 5.90 -10.40 7.80
C GLY A 615 7.32 -10.71 7.31
N PHE A 616 7.49 -11.31 6.12
CA PHE A 616 8.80 -11.40 5.49
C PHE A 616 9.19 -10.05 4.90
N ALA A 617 10.46 -9.68 5.02
CA ALA A 617 11.02 -8.47 4.43
C ALA A 617 11.84 -8.84 3.17
N PRO A 618 11.68 -8.12 2.05
CA PRO A 618 12.58 -8.28 0.90
C PRO A 618 13.96 -7.74 1.28
N ILE A 619 15.01 -8.54 1.03
CA ILE A 619 16.37 -8.21 1.48
C ILE A 619 17.40 -8.25 0.35
N SER A 620 17.15 -9.01 -0.72
CA SER A 620 18.10 -9.20 -1.82
C SER A 620 17.41 -9.70 -3.09
N ALA A 621 18.19 -9.83 -4.14
CA ALA A 621 17.85 -10.61 -5.31
C ALA A 621 18.87 -11.75 -5.46
N GLU A 622 18.44 -12.89 -6.00
CA GLU A 622 19.31 -14.02 -6.23
C GLU A 622 19.08 -14.66 -7.59
N VAL A 623 20.16 -15.20 -8.17
CA VAL A 623 20.10 -16.03 -9.38
C VAL A 623 20.80 -17.33 -9.10
N ILE A 624 20.11 -18.44 -9.40
CA ILE A 624 20.69 -19.78 -9.37
C ILE A 624 21.24 -20.11 -10.77
N LEU A 625 22.41 -20.73 -10.80
CA LEU A 625 23.15 -21.06 -12.01
C LEU A 625 23.55 -22.55 -11.95
N ARG A 626 23.68 -23.19 -13.12
CA ARG A 626 24.34 -24.48 -13.25
C ARG A 626 25.46 -24.34 -14.29
N PRO A 627 26.72 -24.22 -13.86
CA PRO A 627 27.82 -23.94 -14.76
C PRO A 627 28.10 -25.13 -15.69
N ASP A 628 28.42 -24.85 -16.94
CA ASP A 628 29.00 -25.81 -17.89
C ASP A 628 30.51 -25.90 -17.65
N ARG A 629 30.85 -26.54 -16.54
CA ARG A 629 32.22 -26.93 -16.24
C ARG A 629 32.15 -28.42 -15.91
N THR A 630 32.71 -29.24 -16.79
CA THR A 630 32.99 -30.64 -16.46
C THR A 630 33.72 -30.65 -15.13
N ARG A 631 33.14 -31.29 -14.11
CA ARG A 631 33.83 -31.52 -12.83
C ARG A 631 35.12 -32.26 -13.16
N ALA A 632 36.25 -31.56 -13.07
CA ALA A 632 37.57 -32.17 -13.05
C ALA A 632 37.74 -32.96 -11.76
#